data_AF-D3A0R3-F1
#
_entry.id   AF-D3A0R3-F1
#
_cell.length_a   1.000
_cell.length_b   1.000
_cell.length_c   1.000
_cell.angle_alpha   90.00
_cell.angle_beta   90.00
_cell.angle_gamma   90.00
#
_symmetry.space_group_name_H-M   'P 1'
#
loop_
_entity.id
_entity.type
_entity.pdbx_description
1 polymer ?
#
loop_
_entity_poly.entity_id
_entity_poly.type
_entity_poly.pdbx_seq_one_letter_code
_entity_poly.pdbx_strand_id
1 'polypeptide(L)'
;MLDEPELNLHPSNQRVIARIVTKLVNAGINVILSTHSDYFVREINSLVMLSDEQGDPSTKSELMTKYSISEDCVINKDKIGAYLFKDNNVKPMEITNEGIIATTFDEEINLLNESSDDIYYSYVEPIGADDKITD
;
A
#
# COMPACT_ATOMS: atom_id res chain seq x y z
N MET A 1 7.68 12.78 -15.19
CA MET A 1 8.39 11.86 -14.27
C MET A 1 8.36 12.48 -12.90
N LEU A 2 7.92 11.74 -11.89
CA LEU A 2 7.89 12.15 -10.49
C LEU A 2 8.86 11.26 -9.73
N ASP A 3 9.79 11.85 -9.00
CA ASP A 3 10.76 11.09 -8.21
C ASP A 3 10.37 11.19 -6.74
N GLU A 4 10.06 10.06 -6.12
CA GLU A 4 9.62 9.94 -4.72
C GLU A 4 8.65 11.07 -4.28
N PRO A 5 7.48 11.24 -4.95
CA PRO A 5 6.57 12.34 -4.65
C PRO A 5 5.98 12.29 -3.23
N GLU A 6 6.19 11.20 -2.51
CA GLU A 6 5.88 11.01 -1.09
C GLU A 6 6.90 11.60 -0.11
N LEU A 7 8.09 12.00 -0.58
CA LEU A 7 9.20 12.36 0.29
C LEU A 7 8.82 13.53 1.21
N ASN A 8 9.07 13.36 2.51
CA ASN A 8 8.69 14.30 3.58
C ASN A 8 7.17 14.47 3.82
N LEU A 9 6.32 13.64 3.20
CA LEU A 9 4.88 13.69 3.44
C LEU A 9 4.45 12.71 4.54
N HIS A 10 3.52 13.15 5.37
CA HIS A 10 2.79 12.28 6.29
C HIS A 10 2.03 11.19 5.48
N PRO A 11 1.87 9.95 6.00
CA PRO A 11 1.18 8.87 5.29
C PRO A 11 -0.18 9.24 4.70
N SER A 12 -0.98 10.04 5.42
CA SER A 12 -2.26 10.54 4.91
C SER A 12 -2.11 11.34 3.61
N ASN A 13 -1.05 12.14 3.48
CA ASN A 13 -0.80 12.97 2.32
C ASN A 13 -0.21 12.16 1.17
N GLN A 14 0.55 11.11 1.45
CA GLN A 14 1.04 10.17 0.43
C GLN A 14 -0.14 9.52 -0.31
N ARG A 15 -1.19 9.13 0.43
CA ARG A 15 -2.45 8.63 -0.15
C ARG A 15 -3.16 9.67 -1.02
N VAL A 16 -3.15 10.93 -0.61
CA VAL A 16 -3.72 12.04 -1.42
C VAL A 16 -2.94 12.22 -2.73
N ILE A 17 -1.60 12.18 -2.68
CA ILE A 17 -0.78 12.22 -3.89
C ILE A 17 -1.08 11.04 -4.82
N ALA A 18 -1.22 9.82 -4.29
CA ALA A 18 -1.59 8.65 -5.09
C ALA A 18 -2.91 8.88 -5.85
N ARG A 19 -3.94 9.41 -5.17
CA ARG A 19 -5.22 9.79 -5.79
C ARG A 19 -5.06 10.86 -6.88
N ILE A 20 -4.19 11.85 -6.67
CA ILE A 20 -3.92 12.88 -7.69
C ILE A 20 -3.26 12.24 -8.91
N VAL A 21 -2.29 11.34 -8.71
CA VAL A 21 -1.62 10.63 -9.80
C VAL A 21 -2.62 9.81 -10.61
N THR A 22 -3.52 9.07 -9.96
CA THR A 22 -4.52 8.28 -10.69
C THR A 22 -5.50 9.16 -11.47
N LYS A 23 -5.89 10.33 -10.93
CA LYS A 23 -6.67 11.33 -11.68
C LYS A 23 -5.95 11.79 -12.94
N LEU A 24 -4.65 12.08 -12.85
CA LEU A 24 -3.85 12.48 -14.02
C LEU A 24 -3.83 11.37 -15.07
N VAL A 25 -3.61 10.12 -14.66
CA VAL A 25 -3.62 8.94 -15.54
C VAL A 25 -4.98 8.78 -16.21
N ASN A 26 -6.07 8.93 -15.45
CA ASN A 26 -7.43 8.86 -15.99
C ASN A 26 -7.78 10.03 -16.93
N ALA A 27 -7.13 11.18 -16.77
CA ALA A 27 -7.20 12.30 -17.69
C ALA A 27 -6.36 12.11 -18.98
N GLY A 28 -5.72 10.94 -19.15
CA GLY A 28 -4.92 10.61 -20.34
C GLY A 28 -3.46 11.04 -20.25
N ILE A 29 -2.97 11.41 -19.07
CA ILE A 29 -1.58 11.81 -18.86
C ILE A 29 -0.76 10.57 -18.49
N ASN A 30 0.29 10.28 -19.26
CA ASN A 30 1.23 9.23 -18.92
C ASN A 30 2.15 9.69 -17.78
N VAL A 31 2.13 8.96 -16.66
CA VAL A 31 2.95 9.26 -15.49
C VAL A 31 3.94 8.12 -15.27
N ILE A 32 5.20 8.47 -15.02
CA ILE A 32 6.24 7.57 -14.54
C ILE A 32 6.62 8.08 -13.15
N LEU A 33 6.53 7.21 -12.14
CA LEU A 33 6.99 7.52 -10.79
C LEU A 33 7.89 6.43 -10.20
N SER A 34 8.82 6.84 -9.35
CA SER A 34 9.50 5.98 -8.37
C SER A 34 8.83 6.16 -7.00
N THR A 35 8.75 5.09 -6.21
CA THR A 35 8.21 5.15 -4.86
C THR A 35 8.83 4.07 -3.97
N HIS A 36 9.03 4.42 -2.70
CA HIS A 36 9.38 3.52 -1.61
C HIS A 36 8.25 3.40 -0.57
N SER A 37 7.11 4.04 -0.83
CA SER A 37 5.99 4.10 0.10
C SER A 37 5.02 2.94 -0.10
N ASP A 38 4.96 2.09 0.92
CA ASP A 38 3.88 1.09 1.04
C ASP A 38 2.49 1.76 1.13
N TYR A 39 2.36 2.92 1.77
CA TYR A 39 1.09 3.66 1.81
C TYR A 39 0.61 4.09 0.41
N PHE A 40 1.56 4.47 -0.45
CA PHE A 40 1.25 4.84 -1.83
C PHE A 40 0.75 3.62 -2.61
N VAL A 41 1.48 2.51 -2.55
CA VAL A 41 1.13 1.27 -3.23
C VAL A 41 -0.23 0.73 -2.73
N ARG A 42 -0.47 0.73 -1.42
CA ARG A 42 -1.75 0.31 -0.83
C ARG A 42 -2.93 1.18 -1.25
N GLU A 43 -2.72 2.49 -1.39
CA GLU A 43 -3.77 3.37 -1.90
C GLU A 43 -4.08 3.08 -3.37
N ILE A 44 -3.06 2.86 -4.21
CA ILE A 44 -3.26 2.43 -5.60
C ILE A 44 -4.03 1.10 -5.64
N ASN A 45 -3.64 0.12 -4.85
CA ASN A 45 -4.32 -1.18 -4.76
C ASN A 45 -5.80 -1.01 -4.38
N SER A 46 -6.10 -0.15 -3.40
CA SER A 46 -7.47 0.17 -3.00
C SER A 46 -8.28 0.77 -4.15
N LEU A 47 -7.67 1.65 -4.94
CA LEU A 47 -8.31 2.27 -6.12
C LEU A 47 -8.51 1.28 -7.27
N VAL A 48 -7.61 0.29 -7.42
CA VAL A 48 -7.76 -0.83 -8.37
C VAL A 48 -8.91 -1.74 -7.96
N MET A 49 -9.01 -2.12 -6.70
CA MET A 49 -10.13 -2.94 -6.19
C MET A 49 -11.49 -2.26 -6.43
N LEU A 50 -11.57 -0.95 -6.24
CA LEU A 50 -12.79 -0.17 -6.52
C LEU A 50 -13.14 -0.10 -8.01
N SER A 51 -12.22 -0.49 -8.91
CA SER A 51 -12.47 -0.59 -10.34
C SER A 51 -13.08 -1.93 -10.76
N ASP A 52 -13.10 -2.93 -9.89
CA ASP A 52 -13.63 -4.26 -10.22
C ASP A 52 -15.16 -4.20 -10.40
N GLU A 53 -15.61 -4.61 -11.59
CA GLU A 53 -17.02 -4.64 -11.99
C GLU A 53 -17.82 -5.74 -11.29
N GLN A 54 -17.15 -6.73 -10.67
CA GLN A 54 -17.80 -7.80 -9.91
C GLN A 54 -18.25 -7.36 -8.51
N GLY A 55 -17.80 -6.20 -8.04
CA GLY A 55 -18.19 -5.65 -6.74
C GLY A 55 -19.65 -5.17 -6.69
N ASP A 56 -20.28 -5.24 -5.51
CA ASP A 56 -21.60 -4.68 -5.31
C ASP A 56 -21.58 -3.14 -5.46
N PRO A 57 -22.35 -2.56 -6.41
CA PRO A 57 -22.35 -1.11 -6.64
C PRO A 57 -22.78 -0.28 -5.43
N SER A 58 -23.69 -0.81 -4.60
CA SER A 58 -24.18 -0.07 -3.45
C SER A 58 -23.10 0.07 -2.36
N THR A 59 -22.40 -1.04 -2.08
CA THR A 59 -21.25 -1.09 -1.18
C THR A 59 -20.10 -0.21 -1.70
N LYS A 60 -19.81 -0.25 -3.01
CA LYS A 60 -18.80 0.62 -3.62
C LYS A 60 -19.10 2.10 -3.36
N SER A 61 -20.32 2.55 -3.63
CA SER A 61 -20.72 3.94 -3.43
C SER A 61 -20.62 4.38 -1.97
N GLU A 62 -20.97 3.50 -1.03
CA GLU A 62 -20.84 3.76 0.41
C GLU A 62 -19.38 3.94 0.83
N LEU A 63 -18.50 3.01 0.42
CA LEU A 63 -17.07 3.06 0.73
C LEU A 63 -16.41 4.31 0.14
N MET A 64 -16.73 4.65 -1.10
CA MET A 64 -16.20 5.84 -1.76
C MET A 64 -16.63 7.12 -1.05
N THR A 65 -17.88 7.19 -0.58
CA THR A 65 -18.37 8.31 0.23
C THR A 65 -17.65 8.38 1.57
N LYS A 66 -17.55 7.24 2.29
CA LYS A 66 -16.91 7.15 3.60
C LYS A 66 -15.45 7.59 3.58
N TYR A 67 -14.71 7.23 2.54
CA TYR A 67 -13.28 7.54 2.40
C TYR A 67 -12.98 8.76 1.52
N SER A 68 -14.02 9.50 1.11
CA SER A 68 -13.91 10.68 0.24
C SER A 68 -13.09 10.38 -1.03
N ILE A 69 -13.35 9.23 -1.66
CA ILE A 69 -12.75 8.81 -2.92
C ILE A 69 -13.69 9.25 -4.05
N SER A 70 -13.17 10.00 -5.00
CA SER A 70 -13.92 10.41 -6.18
C SER A 70 -13.76 9.38 -7.31
N GLU A 71 -14.77 9.25 -8.18
CA GLU A 71 -14.76 8.27 -9.28
C GLU A 71 -13.62 8.48 -10.28
N ASP A 72 -13.16 9.71 -10.46
CA ASP A 72 -12.00 10.03 -11.28
C ASP A 72 -10.67 9.53 -10.70
N CYS A 73 -10.63 9.10 -9.43
CA CYS A 73 -9.46 8.43 -8.83
C CYS A 73 -9.40 6.93 -9.12
N VAL A 74 -10.53 6.29 -9.44
CA VAL A 74 -10.61 4.84 -9.61
C VAL A 74 -9.86 4.44 -10.87
N ILE A 75 -8.90 3.53 -10.75
CA ILE A 75 -7.96 3.19 -11.83
C ILE A 75 -8.01 1.70 -12.13
N ASN A 76 -8.15 1.35 -13.42
CA ASN A 76 -8.10 -0.04 -13.84
C ASN A 76 -6.64 -0.54 -13.86
N LYS A 77 -6.41 -1.78 -13.42
CA LYS A 77 -5.10 -2.44 -13.42
C LYS A 77 -4.37 -2.38 -14.77
N ASP A 78 -5.10 -2.39 -15.88
CA ASP A 78 -4.54 -2.38 -17.24
C ASP A 78 -3.85 -1.05 -17.60
N LYS A 79 -4.11 0.01 -16.82
CA LYS A 79 -3.43 1.31 -16.95
C LYS A 79 -2.14 1.40 -16.13
N ILE A 80 -1.80 0.34 -15.38
CA ILE A 80 -0.69 0.35 -14.41
C ILE A 80 0.39 -0.61 -14.89
N GLY A 81 1.63 -0.15 -14.85
CA GLY A 81 2.82 -1.01 -14.95
C GLY A 81 3.66 -0.83 -13.70
N ALA A 82 4.03 -1.92 -13.04
CA ALA A 82 4.81 -1.92 -11.81
C ALA A 82 6.10 -2.72 -12.01
N TYR A 83 7.21 -2.18 -11.53
CA TYR A 83 8.54 -2.76 -11.72
C TYR A 83 9.35 -2.62 -10.43
N LEU A 84 9.96 -3.71 -10.01
CA LEU A 84 10.86 -3.77 -8.86
C LEU A 84 12.31 -3.63 -9.34
N PHE A 85 13.04 -2.70 -8.73
CA PHE A 85 14.47 -2.53 -8.92
C PHE A 85 15.20 -3.23 -7.76
N LYS A 86 15.90 -4.32 -8.05
CA LYS A 86 16.67 -5.08 -7.05
C LYS A 86 17.93 -5.66 -7.68
N ASP A 87 19.07 -5.57 -6.99
CA ASP A 87 20.35 -6.13 -7.42
C ASP A 87 20.77 -5.73 -8.86
N ASN A 88 20.66 -4.44 -9.21
CA ASN A 88 20.89 -3.90 -10.56
C ASN A 88 20.02 -4.53 -11.67
N ASN A 89 18.94 -5.21 -11.31
CA ASN A 89 17.98 -5.79 -12.24
C ASN A 89 16.61 -5.11 -12.09
N VAL A 90 15.86 -5.08 -13.18
CA VAL A 90 14.46 -4.64 -13.21
C VAL A 90 13.58 -5.85 -13.44
N LYS A 91 12.66 -6.12 -12.53
CA LYS A 91 11.70 -7.22 -12.63
C LYS A 91 10.29 -6.66 -12.70
N PRO A 92 9.45 -7.07 -13.67
CA PRO A 92 8.04 -6.71 -13.65
C PRO A 92 7.39 -7.30 -12.40
N MET A 93 6.50 -6.54 -11.80
CA MET A 93 5.69 -7.00 -10.66
C MET A 93 4.35 -7.51 -11.17
N GLU A 94 3.79 -8.47 -10.45
CA GLU A 94 2.45 -8.97 -10.75
C GLU A 94 1.40 -7.92 -10.34
N ILE A 95 0.39 -7.74 -11.19
CA ILE A 95 -0.75 -6.85 -10.93
C ILE A 95 -2.03 -7.67 -11.11
N THR A 96 -2.79 -7.80 -10.04
CA THR A 96 -4.07 -8.53 -10.00
C THR A 96 -5.24 -7.54 -9.92
N ASN A 97 -6.47 -8.05 -9.79
CA ASN A 97 -7.63 -7.20 -9.49
C ASN A 97 -7.56 -6.58 -8.08
N GLU A 98 -6.69 -7.10 -7.21
CA GLU A 98 -6.42 -6.55 -5.88
C GLU A 98 -5.31 -5.49 -5.90
N GLY A 99 -4.64 -5.29 -7.04
CA GLY A 99 -3.58 -4.32 -7.24
C GLY A 99 -2.20 -4.93 -7.44
N ILE A 100 -1.17 -4.15 -7.13
CA ILE A 100 0.24 -4.52 -7.28
C ILE A 100 0.66 -5.45 -6.14
N ILE A 101 1.20 -6.61 -6.49
CA ILE A 101 1.74 -7.57 -5.52
C ILE A 101 3.19 -7.20 -5.19
N ALA A 102 3.37 -6.52 -4.06
CA ALA A 102 4.64 -5.91 -3.67
C ALA A 102 5.38 -6.71 -2.60
N THR A 103 5.69 -7.97 -2.93
CA THR A 103 6.31 -8.99 -2.05
C THR A 103 7.46 -8.48 -1.19
N THR A 104 8.35 -7.63 -1.73
CA THR A 104 9.49 -7.11 -0.97
C THR A 104 9.11 -6.20 0.18
N PHE A 105 8.03 -5.41 0.06
CA PHE A 105 7.58 -4.59 1.19
C PHE A 105 6.94 -5.45 2.27
N ASP A 106 6.17 -6.45 1.86
CA ASP A 106 5.52 -7.38 2.78
C ASP A 106 6.55 -8.18 3.60
N GLU A 107 7.64 -8.64 2.96
CA GLU A 107 8.75 -9.32 3.64
C GLU A 107 9.40 -8.44 4.71
N GLU A 108 9.75 -7.19 4.39
CA GLU A 108 10.38 -6.27 5.33
C GLU A 108 9.46 -5.90 6.50
N ILE A 109 8.16 -5.69 6.24
CA ILE A 109 7.17 -5.41 7.28
C ILE A 109 7.01 -6.62 8.21
N ASN A 110 6.95 -7.83 7.66
CA ASN A 110 6.83 -9.04 8.46
C ASN A 110 8.05 -9.24 9.36
N LEU A 111 9.26 -9.08 8.82
CA LEU A 111 10.50 -9.13 9.59
C LEU A 111 10.54 -8.08 10.70
N LEU A 112 10.08 -6.85 10.43
CA LEU A 112 9.98 -5.80 11.44
C LEU A 112 9.03 -6.21 12.57
N ASN A 113 7.84 -6.73 12.23
CA ASN A 113 6.86 -7.16 13.22
C ASN A 113 7.38 -8.33 14.06
N GLU A 114 7.93 -9.37 13.42
CA GLU A 114 8.53 -10.52 14.10
C GLU A 114 9.63 -10.07 15.07
N SER A 115 10.55 -9.21 14.63
CA SER A 115 11.62 -8.71 15.50
C SER A 115 11.09 -7.89 16.69
N SER A 116 10.00 -7.15 16.50
CA SER A 116 9.39 -6.33 17.54
C SER A 116 8.66 -7.20 18.58
N ASP A 117 7.92 -8.21 18.11
CA ASP A 117 7.23 -9.18 18.95
C ASP A 117 8.24 -10.00 19.76
N ASP A 118 9.33 -10.46 19.14
CA ASP A 118 10.41 -11.17 19.81
C ASP A 118 11.02 -10.34 20.93
N ILE A 119 11.31 -9.05 20.69
CA ILE A 119 11.82 -8.14 21.71
C ILE A 119 10.79 -7.98 22.84
N TYR A 120 9.52 -7.77 22.51
CA TYR A 120 8.49 -7.54 23.51
C TYR A 120 8.30 -8.77 24.40
N TYR A 121 8.05 -9.94 23.82
CA TYR A 121 7.74 -11.15 24.58
C TYR A 121 8.97 -11.84 25.20
N SER A 122 10.17 -11.60 24.68
CA SER A 122 11.39 -12.18 25.25
C SER A 122 12.09 -11.27 26.26
N TYR A 123 12.00 -9.95 26.10
CA TYR A 123 12.76 -8.99 26.90
C TYR A 123 11.90 -8.09 27.80
N VAL A 124 10.73 -7.63 27.33
CA VAL A 124 9.88 -6.68 28.09
C VAL A 124 8.90 -7.42 28.98
N GLU A 125 8.21 -8.42 28.44
CA GLU A 125 7.24 -9.25 29.14
C GLU A 125 7.64 -10.73 28.97
N PRO A 126 8.75 -11.16 29.61
CA PRO A 126 9.18 -12.54 29.51
C PRO A 126 8.07 -13.45 30.01
N ILE A 127 7.60 -14.33 29.12
CA ILE A 127 6.62 -15.37 29.42
C ILE A 127 7.19 -16.22 30.57
N GLY A 128 6.80 -15.92 31.81
CA GLY A 128 7.27 -16.61 33.02
C GLY A 128 7.63 -15.74 34.24
N ALA A 129 7.47 -14.42 34.20
CA ALA A 129 7.81 -13.55 35.36
C ALA A 129 6.75 -13.45 36.47
N ASP A 130 5.60 -14.12 36.35
CA ASP A 130 4.49 -14.02 37.34
C ASP A 130 4.37 -15.21 38.31
N ASP A 131 5.30 -16.17 38.29
CA ASP A 131 5.22 -17.39 39.14
C ASP A 131 6.20 -17.41 40.33
N LYS A 132 6.77 -16.26 40.72
CA LYS A 132 7.71 -16.20 41.87
C LYS A 132 7.54 -15.00 42.79
N ILE A 133 6.34 -14.71 43.30
CA ILE A 133 6.21 -14.06 44.62
C ILE A 133 4.97 -14.59 45.36
N THR A 134 5.09 -15.80 45.91
CA THR A 134 4.39 -16.17 47.14
C THR A 134 5.40 -16.86 48.04
N ASP A 135 5.90 -16.11 49.03
CA ASP A 135 6.27 -16.60 50.36
C ASP A 135 6.23 -15.43 51.36
#